data_AF-K1TA27-F1
#
_entry.id   AF-K1TA27-F1
#
_cell.length_a   1.000
_cell.length_b   1.000
_cell.length_c   1.000
_cell.angle_alpha   90.00
_cell.angle_beta   90.00
_cell.angle_gamma   90.00
#
_symmetry.space_group_name_H-M   'P 1'
#
loop_
_entity.id
_entity.type
_entity.pdbx_description
1 polymer ?
#
loop_
_entity_poly.entity_id
_entity_poly.type
_entity_poly.pdbx_seq_one_letter_code
_entity_poly.pdbx_strand_id
1 'polypeptide(L)'
;TNVVSGKSIKITGKNSGDNMDLNGNDNSNNYRWKLVPITSGTYSGCYYIVSAVKNDNGEEEYAEIISDDDKKDKDGAQVRLWTKAKSVDYEPRQIWRIQKSDAENLSFTEAMADKALEAFKNKYYVKNSTTGYDSLGGGFVGNCRSYGGYA
;
A
#
# COMPACT_ATOMS: atom_id res chain seq x y z
N THR A 1 -1.91 0.21 -0.91
CA THR A 1 -0.63 -0.27 -0.33
C THR A 1 0.51 0.56 -0.90
N ASN A 2 1.48 0.94 -0.06
CA ASN A 2 2.67 1.66 -0.46
C ASN A 2 3.52 0.80 -1.41
N VAL A 3 3.91 1.39 -2.53
CA VAL A 3 4.57 0.70 -3.65
C VAL A 3 6.01 0.24 -3.34
N VAL A 4 6.65 0.86 -2.34
CA VAL A 4 8.05 0.56 -1.96
C VAL A 4 8.10 -0.36 -0.75
N SER A 5 7.39 -0.01 0.32
CA SER A 5 7.44 -0.74 1.60
C SER A 5 6.44 -1.87 1.71
N GLY A 6 5.46 -1.97 0.80
CA GLY A 6 4.37 -2.95 0.89
C GLY A 6 3.41 -2.71 2.07
N LYS A 7 3.60 -1.63 2.85
CA LYS A 7 2.76 -1.29 4.01
C LYS A 7 1.49 -0.57 3.57
N SER A 8 0.42 -0.72 4.32
CA SER A 8 -0.86 -0.05 4.08
C SER A 8 -1.11 1.05 5.08
N ILE A 9 -1.86 2.07 4.65
CA ILE A 9 -2.30 3.16 5.51
C ILE A 9 -3.26 2.57 6.55
N LYS A 10 -2.93 2.78 7.82
CA LYS A 10 -3.62 2.28 8.99
C LYS A 10 -4.02 3.44 9.90
N ILE A 11 -5.18 3.29 10.51
CA ILE A 11 -5.63 4.11 11.62
C ILE A 11 -5.07 3.55 12.94
N THR A 12 -4.44 4.40 13.76
CA THR A 12 -3.81 3.95 15.01
C THR A 12 -4.77 3.78 16.19
N GLY A 13 -6.03 4.24 16.08
CA GLY A 13 -7.05 4.10 17.13
C GLY A 13 -8.48 4.45 16.67
N LYS A 14 -9.31 4.94 17.60
CA LYS A 14 -10.72 5.33 17.39
C LYS A 14 -11.03 6.77 17.82
N ASN A 15 -10.03 7.50 18.30
CA ASN A 15 -10.20 8.83 18.83
C ASN A 15 -10.02 9.86 17.71
N SER A 16 -10.81 10.93 17.75
CA SER A 16 -10.57 12.08 16.88
C SER A 16 -9.17 12.65 17.17
N GLY A 17 -8.40 12.85 16.11
CA GLY A 17 -7.00 13.28 16.22
C GLY A 17 -5.98 12.14 16.20
N ASP A 18 -6.41 10.89 16.10
CA ASP A 18 -5.49 9.76 15.92
C ASP A 18 -4.69 9.92 14.62
N ASN A 19 -3.40 9.61 14.71
CA ASN A 19 -2.48 9.67 13.59
C ASN A 19 -2.75 8.56 12.57
N MET A 20 -2.36 8.81 11.33
CA MET A 20 -2.30 7.78 10.30
C MET A 20 -0.87 7.23 10.21
N ASP A 21 -0.74 5.91 10.20
CA ASP A 21 0.55 5.20 10.15
C ASP A 21 0.60 4.21 8.99
N LEU A 22 1.80 3.73 8.64
CA LEU A 22 2.02 2.69 7.64
C LEU A 22 2.38 1.38 8.32
N ASN A 23 1.52 0.37 8.17
CA ASN A 23 1.70 -0.94 8.82
C ASN A 23 1.41 -2.12 7.89
N GLY A 24 1.79 -3.34 8.32
CA GLY A 24 1.42 -4.57 7.64
C GLY A 24 -0.09 -4.75 7.65
N ASN A 25 -0.69 -5.02 6.49
CA ASN A 25 -2.14 -5.09 6.35
C ASN A 25 -2.69 -6.40 6.93
N ASP A 26 -3.44 -6.31 8.03
CA ASP A 26 -4.12 -7.45 8.67
C ASP A 26 -5.59 -7.62 8.20
N ASN A 27 -6.00 -6.86 7.19
CA ASN A 27 -7.35 -6.84 6.59
C ASN A 27 -8.49 -6.38 7.54
N SER A 28 -8.16 -5.87 8.72
CA SER A 28 -9.13 -5.26 9.63
C SER A 28 -9.70 -3.95 9.07
N ASN A 29 -10.78 -3.48 9.67
CA ASN A 29 -11.42 -2.22 9.26
C ASN A 29 -10.49 -1.00 9.42
N ASN A 30 -9.44 -1.09 10.25
CA ASN A 30 -8.46 -0.02 10.45
C ASN A 30 -7.62 0.29 9.19
N TYR A 31 -7.69 -0.54 8.15
CA TYR A 31 -6.99 -0.37 6.87
C TYR A 31 -7.95 -0.08 5.72
N ARG A 32 -9.26 0.03 6.00
CA ARG A 32 -10.29 0.21 4.98
C ARG A 32 -10.72 1.67 4.90
N TRP A 33 -10.74 2.16 3.67
CA TRP A 33 -11.01 3.55 3.35
C TRP A 33 -12.10 3.62 2.29
N LYS A 34 -13.06 4.53 2.49
CA LYS A 34 -14.09 4.87 1.52
C LYS A 34 -13.69 6.16 0.84
N LEU A 35 -13.61 6.13 -0.49
CA LEU A 35 -13.41 7.33 -1.30
C LEU A 35 -14.77 7.91 -1.67
N VAL A 36 -15.03 9.15 -1.25
CA VAL A 36 -16.26 9.86 -1.58
C VAL A 36 -15.94 10.95 -2.61
N PRO A 37 -16.43 10.85 -3.86
CA PRO A 37 -16.12 11.83 -4.89
C PRO A 37 -16.82 13.16 -4.63
N ILE A 38 -16.12 14.25 -4.92
CA ILE A 38 -16.68 15.61 -4.99
C ILE A 38 -17.00 15.87 -6.45
N THR A 39 -18.28 16.03 -6.77
CA THR A 39 -18.77 16.10 -8.16
C THR A 39 -19.15 17.49 -8.62
N SER A 40 -19.08 18.49 -7.76
CA SER A 40 -19.48 19.87 -8.06
C SER A 40 -18.66 20.90 -7.27
N GLY A 41 -18.74 22.17 -7.68
CA GLY A 41 -18.02 23.28 -7.05
C GLY A 41 -16.52 23.31 -7.33
N THR A 42 -15.79 24.12 -6.56
CA THR A 42 -14.36 24.41 -6.72
C THR A 42 -13.48 23.15 -6.69
N TYR A 43 -13.91 22.13 -5.95
CA TYR A 43 -13.15 20.89 -5.73
C TYR A 43 -13.70 19.70 -6.52
N SER A 44 -14.49 19.94 -7.58
CA SER A 44 -14.96 18.87 -8.45
C SER A 44 -13.79 18.04 -9.02
N GLY A 45 -13.90 16.72 -8.97
CA GLY A 45 -12.84 15.78 -9.33
C GLY A 45 -11.87 15.42 -8.20
N CYS A 46 -12.03 16.00 -7.01
CA CYS A 46 -11.33 15.58 -5.80
C CYS A 46 -12.19 14.60 -4.98
N TYR A 47 -11.63 14.10 -3.87
CA TYR A 47 -12.25 13.09 -3.02
C TYR A 47 -12.10 13.47 -1.53
N TYR A 48 -13.06 13.03 -0.74
CA TYR A 48 -12.83 12.78 0.69
C TYR A 48 -12.36 11.34 0.88
N ILE A 49 -11.40 11.15 1.80
CA ILE A 49 -10.94 9.84 2.24
C ILE A 49 -11.53 9.59 3.62
N VAL A 50 -12.47 8.65 3.72
CA VAL A 50 -13.24 8.39 4.95
C VAL A 50 -12.82 7.04 5.53
N SER A 51 -12.55 7.02 6.83
CA SER A 51 -12.28 5.81 7.59
C SER A 51 -13.50 4.88 7.59
N ALA A 52 -13.28 3.56 7.44
CA ALA A 52 -14.34 2.57 7.69
C ALA A 52 -14.69 2.42 9.18
N VAL A 53 -13.84 2.91 10.07
CA VAL A 53 -14.03 2.92 11.52
C VAL A 53 -14.53 4.30 11.95
N LYS A 54 -15.68 4.31 12.62
CA LYS A 54 -16.27 5.51 13.21
C LYS A 54 -15.63 5.82 14.56
N ASN A 55 -15.69 7.08 14.97
CA ASN A 55 -15.28 7.48 16.31
C ASN A 55 -16.25 6.95 17.38
N ASP A 56 -15.91 7.16 18.65
CA ASP A 56 -16.72 6.70 19.78
C ASP A 56 -18.14 7.32 19.83
N ASN A 57 -18.34 8.47 19.16
CA ASN A 57 -19.65 9.11 19.00
C ASN A 57 -20.44 8.54 17.80
N GLY A 58 -19.88 7.59 17.05
CA GLY A 58 -20.49 6.99 15.86
C GLY A 58 -20.41 7.87 14.59
N GLU A 59 -19.60 8.93 14.63
CA GLU A 59 -19.39 9.84 13.51
C GLU A 59 -18.33 9.32 12.54
N GLU A 60 -18.45 9.74 11.29
CA GLU A 60 -17.44 9.45 10.26
C GLU A 60 -16.20 10.32 10.48
N GLU A 61 -15.04 9.70 10.35
CA GLU A 61 -13.73 10.34 10.46
C GLU A 61 -13.06 10.41 9.08
N TYR A 62 -12.55 11.58 8.75
CA TYR A 62 -12.01 11.99 7.46
C TYR A 62 -10.50 12.21 7.61
N ALA A 63 -9.72 11.82 6.60
CA ALA A 63 -8.30 12.13 6.58
C ALA A 63 -8.10 13.65 6.41
N GLU A 64 -7.37 14.26 7.34
CA GLU A 64 -7.13 15.71 7.41
C GLU A 64 -5.64 16.01 7.60
N ILE A 65 -5.11 17.01 6.89
CA ILE A 65 -3.79 17.59 7.17
C ILE A 65 -3.86 18.47 8.42
N ILE A 66 -2.95 18.26 9.38
CA ILE A 66 -2.93 18.98 10.65
C ILE A 66 -2.89 20.51 10.45
N SER A 67 -3.63 21.17 11.34
CA SER A 67 -3.98 22.59 11.30
C SER A 67 -2.92 23.57 11.80
N ASP A 68 -1.82 23.10 12.40
CA ASP A 68 -0.81 23.99 12.95
C ASP A 68 -0.28 24.88 11.82
N ASP A 69 -0.48 26.20 11.94
CA ASP A 69 -0.11 27.17 10.90
C ASP A 69 1.37 27.07 10.50
N ASP A 70 2.21 26.60 11.41
CA ASP A 70 3.64 26.36 11.17
C ASP A 70 3.96 25.07 10.41
N LYS A 71 2.98 24.19 10.15
CA LYS A 71 3.22 22.83 9.64
C LYS A 71 2.36 22.43 8.44
N LYS A 72 1.24 23.11 8.17
CA LYS A 72 0.27 22.68 7.14
C LYS A 72 0.83 22.61 5.71
N ASP A 73 1.73 23.54 5.35
CA ASP A 73 2.30 23.67 3.99
C ASP A 73 3.78 23.30 3.96
N LYS A 74 4.24 22.49 4.92
CA LYS A 74 5.64 22.06 5.02
C LYS A 74 5.77 20.56 4.83
N ASP A 75 6.91 20.17 4.30
CA ASP A 75 7.29 18.76 4.25
C ASP A 75 7.26 18.15 5.65
N GLY A 76 6.65 16.97 5.76
CA GLY A 76 6.42 16.31 7.04
C GLY A 76 5.14 16.74 7.77
N ALA A 77 4.24 17.50 7.12
CA ALA A 77 2.90 17.74 7.62
C ALA A 77 2.21 16.40 7.95
N GLN A 78 1.69 16.31 9.17
CA GLN A 78 1.04 15.08 9.64
C GLN A 78 -0.39 15.00 9.13
N VAL A 79 -0.82 13.77 8.84
CA VAL A 79 -2.21 13.45 8.48
C VAL A 79 -2.85 12.71 9.66
N ARG A 80 -4.04 13.16 10.03
CA ARG A 80 -4.84 12.62 11.14
C ARG A 80 -6.26 12.30 10.69
N LEU A 81 -7.01 11.64 11.57
CA LEU A 81 -8.46 11.53 11.47
C LEU A 81 -9.15 12.71 12.16
N TRP A 82 -10.16 13.29 11.50
CA TRP A 82 -11.04 14.29 12.08
C TRP A 82 -12.46 14.21 11.55
N THR A 83 -13.45 14.69 12.31
CA THR A 83 -14.83 14.80 11.82
C THR A 83 -14.93 15.82 10.68
N LYS A 84 -15.98 15.69 9.86
CA LYS A 84 -16.16 16.52 8.66
C LYS A 84 -16.10 18.02 9.00
N ALA A 85 -15.20 18.73 8.34
CA ALA A 85 -15.04 20.17 8.49
C ALA A 85 -16.32 20.90 8.07
N LYS A 86 -16.72 21.89 8.88
CA LYS A 86 -17.94 22.70 8.66
C LYS A 86 -17.65 24.13 8.20
N SER A 87 -16.41 24.59 8.32
CA SER A 87 -15.98 25.92 7.84
C SER A 87 -15.21 25.79 6.53
N VAL A 88 -15.42 26.77 5.65
CA VAL A 88 -14.70 26.92 4.38
C VAL A 88 -13.19 27.09 4.58
N ASP A 89 -12.75 27.57 5.75
CA ASP A 89 -11.33 27.73 6.07
C ASP A 89 -10.63 26.39 6.40
N TYR A 90 -11.41 25.38 6.79
CA TYR A 90 -10.93 24.07 7.24
C TYR A 90 -11.24 22.96 6.24
N GLU A 91 -12.31 23.08 5.46
CA GLU A 91 -12.71 22.10 4.44
C GLU A 91 -11.58 21.67 3.50
N PRO A 92 -10.73 22.58 2.97
CA PRO A 92 -9.69 22.19 2.01
C PRO A 92 -8.70 21.16 2.56
N ARG A 93 -8.55 21.06 3.89
CA ARG A 93 -7.63 20.14 4.57
C ARG A 93 -8.06 18.68 4.50
N GLN A 94 -9.33 18.45 4.18
CA GLN A 94 -9.93 17.12 4.06
C GLN A 94 -10.13 16.71 2.59
N ILE A 95 -9.70 17.55 1.65
CA ILE A 95 -9.91 17.34 0.21
C ILE A 95 -8.63 16.80 -0.42
N TRP A 96 -8.75 15.65 -1.08
CA TRP A 96 -7.64 14.92 -1.65
C TRP A 96 -7.79 14.80 -3.15
N ARG A 97 -6.76 15.20 -3.90
CA ARG A 97 -6.64 14.89 -5.32
C ARG A 97 -5.81 13.62 -5.47
N ILE A 98 -6.39 12.60 -6.10
CA ILE A 98 -5.73 11.31 -6.33
C ILE A 98 -5.49 11.18 -7.83
N GLN A 99 -4.24 10.95 -8.21
CA GLN A 99 -3.83 10.76 -9.59
C GLN A 99 -2.96 9.52 -9.71
N LYS A 100 -2.98 8.90 -10.89
CA LYS A 100 -2.09 7.78 -11.19
C LYS A 100 -0.65 8.30 -11.16
N SER A 101 0.21 7.58 -10.45
CA SER A 101 1.65 7.81 -10.44
C SER A 101 2.33 6.92 -11.48
N ASP A 102 3.46 7.39 -12.04
CA ASP A 102 4.35 6.60 -12.90
C ASP A 102 5.27 5.66 -12.10
N ALA A 103 5.17 5.64 -10.77
CA ALA A 103 5.97 4.77 -9.92
C ALA A 103 5.71 3.29 -10.22
N GLU A 104 6.75 2.58 -10.68
CA GLU A 104 6.71 1.13 -10.90
C GLU A 104 6.59 0.38 -9.56
N ASN A 105 5.80 -0.70 -9.56
CA ASN A 105 5.69 -1.60 -8.41
C ASN A 105 6.99 -2.38 -8.24
N LEU A 106 7.84 -1.94 -7.30
CA LEU A 106 9.13 -2.54 -6.99
C LEU A 106 9.02 -3.89 -6.24
N SER A 107 7.81 -4.41 -6.03
CA SER A 107 7.64 -5.78 -5.53
C SER A 107 8.34 -6.76 -6.48
N PHE A 108 9.18 -7.65 -5.94
CA PHE A 108 9.83 -8.71 -6.70
C PHE A 108 8.77 -9.51 -7.47
N THR A 109 8.68 -9.28 -8.77
CA THR A 109 7.65 -9.89 -9.62
C THR A 109 8.01 -11.34 -9.94
N GLU A 110 7.04 -12.19 -10.27
CA GLU A 110 7.31 -13.55 -10.76
C GLU A 110 8.26 -13.53 -11.96
N ALA A 111 8.17 -12.53 -12.85
CA ALA A 111 9.09 -12.36 -13.96
C ALA A 111 10.54 -12.05 -13.52
N MET A 112 10.73 -11.35 -12.40
CA MET A 112 12.05 -11.14 -11.80
C MET A 112 12.56 -12.43 -11.13
N ALA A 113 11.67 -13.21 -10.51
CA ALA A 113 11.98 -14.53 -9.97
C ALA A 113 12.40 -15.51 -11.08
N ASP A 114 11.68 -15.53 -12.20
CA ASP A 114 11.97 -16.36 -13.36
C ASP A 114 13.32 -15.99 -13.98
N LYS A 115 13.61 -14.70 -14.14
CA LYS A 115 14.94 -14.25 -14.61
C LYS A 115 16.06 -14.66 -13.66
N ALA A 116 15.85 -14.55 -12.35
CA ALA A 116 16.84 -14.99 -11.36
C ALA A 116 17.04 -16.52 -11.41
N LEU A 117 15.96 -17.27 -11.60
CA LEU A 117 15.98 -18.73 -11.75
C LEU A 117 16.64 -19.18 -13.05
N GLU A 118 16.38 -18.50 -14.17
CA GLU A 118 17.04 -18.76 -15.46
C GLU A 118 18.53 -18.45 -15.39
N ALA A 119 18.92 -17.33 -14.78
CA ALA A 119 20.33 -16.98 -14.59
C ALA A 119 21.05 -18.01 -13.69
N PHE A 120 20.38 -18.46 -12.62
CA PHE A 120 20.87 -19.55 -11.78
C PHE A 120 21.01 -20.84 -12.60
N LYS A 121 20.00 -21.19 -13.40
CA LYS A 121 20.02 -22.39 -14.24
C LYS A 121 21.19 -22.37 -15.23
N ASN A 122 21.34 -21.29 -15.99
CA ASN A 122 22.41 -21.12 -16.96
C ASN A 122 23.82 -21.16 -16.35
N LYS A 123 23.97 -20.72 -15.10
CA LYS A 123 25.27 -20.71 -14.42
C LYS A 123 25.65 -22.06 -13.81
N TYR A 124 24.68 -22.82 -13.31
CA TYR A 124 24.95 -24.00 -12.48
C TYR A 124 24.55 -25.34 -13.11
N TYR A 125 23.71 -25.35 -14.14
CA TYR A 125 23.39 -26.58 -14.87
C TYR A 125 24.42 -26.83 -15.97
N VAL A 126 25.07 -27.98 -15.89
CA VAL A 126 25.96 -28.51 -16.93
C VAL A 126 25.20 -29.62 -17.64
N LYS A 127 25.06 -29.48 -18.97
CA LYS A 127 24.39 -30.47 -19.80
C LYS A 127 25.21 -31.75 -19.85
N ASN A 128 24.67 -32.86 -19.34
CA ASN A 128 25.36 -34.15 -19.40
C ASN A 128 25.18 -34.77 -20.79
N SER A 129 26.26 -34.85 -21.57
CA SER A 129 26.25 -35.32 -22.96
C SER A 129 25.90 -36.81 -23.13
N THR A 130 25.86 -37.58 -22.05
CA THR A 130 25.66 -39.05 -22.11
C THR A 130 24.21 -39.44 -21.84
N THR A 131 23.46 -38.68 -21.03
CA THR A 131 22.07 -38.99 -20.67
C THR A 131 21.05 -37.96 -21.15
N GLY A 132 21.50 -36.80 -21.63
CA GLY A 132 20.64 -35.71 -22.10
C GLY A 132 19.97 -34.89 -21.00
N TYR A 133 20.26 -35.18 -19.72
CA TYR A 133 19.73 -34.45 -18.57
C TYR A 133 20.73 -33.39 -18.07
N ASP A 134 20.22 -32.25 -17.61
CA ASP A 134 21.02 -31.21 -17.01
C ASP A 134 21.33 -31.55 -15.53
N SER A 135 22.62 -31.57 -15.18
CA SER A 135 23.08 -31.83 -13.80
C SER A 135 23.72 -30.59 -13.20
N LEU A 136 23.39 -30.28 -11.95
CA LEU A 136 24.08 -29.25 -11.18
C LEU A 136 25.52 -29.72 -10.90
N GLY A 137 26.53 -28.90 -11.24
CA GLY A 137 27.96 -29.25 -11.24
C GLY A 137 28.61 -29.65 -9.91
N GLY A 138 27.83 -30.00 -8.88
CA GLY A 138 28.32 -30.53 -7.61
C GLY A 138 27.17 -30.99 -6.72
N GLY A 139 26.98 -32.30 -6.62
CA GLY A 139 26.15 -32.94 -5.60
C GLY A 139 24.63 -32.76 -5.75
N PHE A 140 23.89 -33.87 -5.67
CA PHE A 140 22.43 -33.90 -5.66
C PHE A 140 21.84 -32.99 -4.56
N VAL A 141 20.90 -32.12 -4.93
CA VAL A 141 19.93 -31.52 -4.00
C VAL A 141 18.54 -31.82 -4.57
N GLY A 142 17.68 -32.43 -3.75
CA GLY A 142 16.35 -32.90 -4.17
C GLY A 142 15.49 -31.79 -4.75
N ASN A 143 14.72 -32.14 -5.79
CA ASN A 143 13.68 -31.31 -6.37
C ASN A 143 12.69 -30.84 -5.28
N CYS A 144 12.84 -29.62 -4.76
CA CYS A 144 11.73 -28.91 -4.14
C CYS A 144 10.86 -28.33 -5.26
N ARG A 145 10.07 -29.19 -5.92
CA ARG A 145 8.81 -28.75 -6.52
C ARG A 145 7.85 -28.52 -5.36
N SER A 146 7.59 -27.27 -5.01
CA SER A 146 6.34 -26.95 -4.31
C SER A 146 5.20 -27.27 -5.26
N TYR A 147 4.63 -28.47 -5.14
CA TYR A 147 3.31 -28.74 -5.67
C TYR A 147 2.31 -28.02 -4.76
N GLY A 148 1.90 -26.82 -5.16
CA GLY A 148 0.67 -26.20 -4.65
C GLY A 148 -0.53 -26.97 -5.19
N GLY A 149 -0.80 -28.14 -4.60
CA GLY A 149 -2.04 -28.86 -4.80
C GLY A 149 -3.15 -28.17 -4.02
N TYR A 150 -4.19 -27.72 -4.73
CA TYR A 150 -5.48 -27.42 -4.14
C TYR A 150 -6.10 -28.72 -3.61
N ALA A 151 -6.47 -28.72 -2.33
CA ALA A 151 -7.51 -29.53 -1.72
C ALA A 151 -8.14 -28.71 -0.59
#